data_AF-A0A3A8ZWA9-F1
#
_entry.id   AF-A0A3A8ZWA9-F1
#
_cell.length_a   1.000
_cell.length_b   1.000
_cell.length_c   1.000
_cell.angle_alpha   90.00
_cell.angle_beta   90.00
_cell.angle_gamma   90.00
#
_symmetry.space_group_name_H-M   'P 1'
#
loop_
_entity.id
_entity.type
_entity.pdbx_description
1 polymer ?
#
loop_
_entity_poly.entity_id
_entity_poly.type
_entity_poly.pdbx_seq_one_letter_code
_entity_poly.pdbx_strand_id
1 'polypeptide(L)'
;MRITNKNTTKPRKEKVYESESFKDGQFTEEELKQYGLSDNEIATILEYQSLLPILQENENNTISAKELHNQLKVSRDFSTWIKQQIEDLELVKNIDYFIDSPLKGSGLVDYQLKLSDAKEIAMLAGSKGGRTSEELKKMSKLVRKYFIAIEKAFKNRTNWNTNRKNTLINCKELRGALITKREELLNGVPEWITNGNLYSIEFSLLNTVILGMSATQYRKEHNISSNEQIRNYFSEDQLDDVERLERYDAQLIISQEIYSYEERKQILQTEYDRVKNRKTKWV
;
A
#
# COMPACT_ATOMS: atom_id res chain seq x y z
N MET A 1 0.01 -3.40 -59.62
CA MET A 1 0.52 -3.95 -58.34
C MET A 1 0.76 -2.79 -57.39
N ARG A 2 -0.06 -2.63 -56.34
CA ARG A 2 0.19 -1.63 -55.28
C ARG A 2 1.08 -2.29 -54.22
N ILE A 3 2.26 -1.72 -54.00
CA ILE A 3 3.19 -2.14 -52.95
C ILE A 3 2.66 -1.59 -51.63
N THR A 4 2.24 -2.47 -50.72
CA THR A 4 1.86 -2.11 -49.36
C THR A 4 3.12 -1.97 -48.51
N ASN A 5 3.36 -0.76 -48.00
CA ASN A 5 4.41 -0.53 -47.01
C ASN A 5 4.07 -1.32 -45.73
N LYS A 6 5.01 -2.16 -45.30
CA LYS A 6 4.93 -2.87 -44.01
C LYS A 6 4.95 -1.82 -42.90
N ASN A 7 3.88 -1.75 -42.13
CA ASN A 7 3.83 -0.99 -40.88
C ASN A 7 4.84 -1.57 -39.90
N THR A 8 5.98 -0.89 -39.72
CA THR A 8 6.90 -1.12 -38.61
C THR A 8 6.39 -0.38 -37.39
N THR A 9 5.43 -0.96 -36.68
CA THR A 9 5.04 -0.49 -35.35
C THR A 9 6.18 -0.80 -34.38
N LYS A 10 6.84 0.24 -33.87
CA LYS A 10 7.84 0.09 -32.80
C LYS A 10 7.16 -0.56 -31.58
N PRO A 11 7.75 -1.58 -30.95
CA PRO A 11 7.21 -2.15 -29.73
C PRO A 11 7.13 -1.05 -28.67
N ARG A 12 5.96 -0.92 -28.06
CA ARG A 12 5.68 0.05 -27.00
C ARG A 12 6.61 -0.29 -25.84
N LYS A 13 7.49 0.65 -25.45
CA LYS A 13 8.27 0.50 -24.21
C LYS A 13 7.28 0.33 -23.06
N GLU A 14 7.30 -0.82 -22.41
CA GLU A 14 6.61 -1.00 -21.13
C GLU A 14 7.20 -0.01 -20.15
N LYS A 15 6.39 0.98 -19.73
CA LYS A 15 6.64 1.64 -18.45
C LYS A 15 6.26 0.63 -17.39
N VAL A 16 7.23 0.21 -16.58
CA VAL A 16 6.98 -0.47 -15.32
C VAL A 16 6.03 0.43 -14.54
N TYR A 17 4.83 -0.09 -14.24
CA TYR A 17 3.89 0.61 -13.38
C TYR A 17 4.39 0.45 -11.95
N GLU A 18 5.03 1.48 -11.43
CA GLU A 18 5.24 1.66 -10.00
C GLU A 18 3.95 2.20 -9.42
N SER A 19 3.40 1.48 -8.44
CA SER A 19 2.19 1.90 -7.74
C SER A 19 2.49 3.17 -6.94
N GLU A 20 1.87 4.30 -7.28
CA GLU A 20 1.87 5.54 -6.47
C GLU A 20 1.12 5.38 -5.12
N SER A 21 0.77 4.15 -4.71
CA SER A 21 0.03 3.86 -3.46
C SER A 21 0.92 3.79 -2.22
N PHE A 22 2.15 4.32 -2.29
CA PHE A 22 2.86 4.77 -1.11
C PHE A 22 2.66 6.27 -1.09
N LYS A 23 1.68 6.76 -0.33
CA LYS A 23 1.69 8.18 0.00
C LYS A 23 3.04 8.43 0.69
N ASP A 24 3.88 9.22 0.05
CA ASP A 24 5.04 9.80 0.71
C ASP A 24 4.54 10.54 1.95
N GLY A 25 5.17 10.26 3.10
CA GLY A 25 4.89 10.96 4.34
C GLY A 25 4.49 10.07 5.51
N GLN A 26 3.98 10.73 6.53
CA GLN A 26 3.60 10.15 7.81
C GLN A 26 2.28 9.40 7.72
N PHE A 27 2.16 8.31 8.46
CA PHE A 27 0.91 7.56 8.56
C PHE A 27 -0.18 8.40 9.21
N THR A 28 -1.38 8.32 8.67
CA THR A 28 -2.59 8.84 9.35
C THR A 28 -3.24 7.76 10.21
N GLU A 29 -4.10 8.19 11.14
CA GLU A 29 -4.85 7.27 12.01
C GLU A 29 -5.73 6.32 11.18
N GLU A 30 -6.40 6.83 10.16
CA GLU A 30 -7.30 6.09 9.29
C GLU A 30 -6.55 5.01 8.51
N GLU A 31 -5.35 5.32 8.01
CA GLU A 31 -4.50 4.37 7.31
C GLU A 31 -4.07 3.23 8.23
N LEU A 32 -3.63 3.54 9.45
CA LEU A 32 -3.20 2.51 10.39
C LEU A 32 -4.37 1.63 10.86
N LYS A 33 -5.58 2.19 11.04
CA LYS A 33 -6.80 1.41 11.28
C LYS A 33 -7.10 0.49 10.11
N GLN A 34 -7.01 1.01 8.88
CA GLN A 34 -7.23 0.23 7.66
C GLN A 34 -6.22 -0.91 7.51
N TYR A 35 -4.98 -0.72 7.98
CA TYR A 35 -3.95 -1.75 8.03
C TYR A 35 -4.08 -2.71 9.23
N GLY A 36 -5.13 -2.59 10.05
CA GLY A 36 -5.42 -3.53 11.14
C GLY A 36 -4.49 -3.41 12.36
N LEU A 37 -3.98 -2.21 12.64
CA LEU A 37 -3.24 -1.95 13.88
C LEU A 37 -4.19 -1.68 15.05
N SER A 38 -3.75 -2.04 16.26
CA SER A 38 -4.47 -1.76 17.49
C SER A 38 -4.32 -0.30 17.92
N ASP A 39 -5.30 0.24 18.65
CA ASP A 39 -5.30 1.66 19.08
C ASP A 39 -4.00 2.07 19.81
N ASN A 40 -3.42 1.17 20.61
CA ASN A 40 -2.14 1.44 21.28
C ASN A 40 -0.95 1.50 20.30
N GLU A 41 -0.93 0.64 19.28
CA GLU A 41 0.11 0.70 18.23
C GLU A 41 -0.03 1.98 17.40
N ILE A 42 -1.28 2.35 17.06
CA ILE A 42 -1.61 3.58 16.31
C ILE A 42 -1.13 4.81 17.07
N ALA A 43 -1.51 4.95 18.35
CA ALA A 43 -1.09 6.08 19.18
C ALA A 43 0.44 6.18 19.26
N THR A 44 1.12 5.04 19.40
CA THR A 44 2.59 5.00 19.44
C THR A 44 3.20 5.46 18.12
N ILE A 45 2.66 5.04 16.97
CA ILE A 45 3.18 5.46 15.67
C ILE A 45 3.00 6.96 15.46
N LEU A 46 1.80 7.48 15.74
CA LEU A 46 1.47 8.89 15.53
C LEU A 46 2.34 9.82 16.37
N GLU A 47 2.66 9.41 17.61
CA GLU A 47 3.51 10.19 18.52
C GLU A 47 4.99 10.21 18.07
N TYR A 48 5.52 9.09 17.58
CA TYR A 48 6.97 8.92 17.39
C TYR A 48 7.46 8.97 15.94
N GLN A 49 6.59 8.85 14.94
CA GLN A 49 7.02 8.87 13.53
C GLN A 49 7.71 10.17 13.09
N SER A 50 7.42 11.29 13.75
CA SER A 50 8.10 12.57 13.53
C SER A 50 9.45 12.65 14.25
N LEU A 51 9.58 11.95 15.38
CA LEU A 51 10.76 12.01 16.25
C LEU A 51 11.83 11.00 15.82
N LEU A 52 11.39 9.86 15.31
CA LEU A 52 12.22 8.76 14.82
C LEU A 52 11.82 8.42 13.37
N PRO A 53 12.05 9.33 12.42
CA PRO A 53 11.69 9.08 11.03
C PRO A 53 12.47 7.87 10.49
N ILE A 54 11.75 6.96 9.84
CA ILE A 54 12.33 5.80 9.17
C ILE A 54 12.32 6.07 7.68
N LEU A 55 13.49 6.07 7.07
CA LEU A 55 13.68 6.18 5.64
C LEU A 55 13.46 4.80 5.02
N GLN A 56 12.63 4.74 3.99
CA GLN A 56 12.33 3.52 3.27
C GLN A 56 12.84 3.65 1.85
N GLU A 57 13.89 2.88 1.54
CA GLU A 57 14.45 2.80 0.20
C GLU A 57 14.42 1.34 -0.26
N ASN A 58 13.55 1.03 -1.21
CA ASN A 58 13.28 -0.33 -1.67
C ASN A 58 12.85 -1.25 -0.50
N GLU A 59 13.67 -2.26 -0.18
CA GLU A 59 13.47 -3.20 0.93
C GLU A 59 14.26 -2.80 2.20
N ASN A 60 15.04 -1.71 2.14
CA ASN A 60 15.81 -1.23 3.28
C ASN A 60 15.03 -0.17 4.05
N ASN A 61 14.88 -0.41 5.35
CA ASN A 61 14.39 0.58 6.30
C ASN A 61 15.57 1.04 7.15
N THR A 62 15.90 2.33 7.10
CA THR A 62 17.00 2.91 7.86
C THR A 62 16.57 4.07 8.74
N ILE A 63 17.34 4.34 9.78
CA ILE A 63 17.08 5.41 10.74
C ILE A 63 18.39 6.13 11.13
N SER A 64 18.31 7.43 11.38
CA SER A 64 19.44 8.18 11.91
C SER A 64 19.81 7.69 13.32
N ALA A 65 21.08 7.36 13.50
CA ALA A 65 21.64 7.00 14.78
C ALA A 65 21.61 8.17 15.77
N LYS A 66 21.72 9.42 15.30
CA LYS A 66 21.58 10.60 16.16
C LYS A 66 20.17 10.69 16.73
N GLU A 67 19.17 10.43 15.89
CA GLU A 67 17.78 10.56 16.32
C GLU A 67 17.42 9.45 17.29
N LEU A 68 17.93 8.23 17.04
CA LEU A 68 17.88 7.15 18.01
C LEU A 68 18.56 7.49 19.33
N HIS A 69 19.78 8.06 19.29
CA HIS A 69 20.53 8.47 20.49
C HIS A 69 19.78 9.51 21.32
N ASN A 70 19.28 10.55 20.65
CA ASN A 70 18.49 11.62 21.23
C ASN A 70 17.23 11.07 21.89
N GLN A 71 16.52 10.19 21.19
CA GLN A 71 15.27 9.61 21.69
C GLN A 71 15.49 8.65 22.87
N LEU A 72 16.59 7.89 22.86
CA LEU A 72 16.96 7.04 24.00
C LEU A 72 17.40 7.84 25.22
N LYS A 73 17.75 9.12 25.05
CA LYS A 73 18.27 10.01 26.10
C LYS A 73 19.51 9.43 26.79
N VAL A 74 20.41 8.87 25.99
CA VAL A 74 21.68 8.34 26.49
C VAL A 74 22.58 9.51 26.90
N SER A 75 23.13 9.45 28.12
CA SER A 75 23.98 10.53 28.66
C SER A 75 25.36 10.62 28.02
N ARG A 76 25.88 9.50 27.50
CA ARG A 76 27.15 9.45 26.76
C ARG A 76 27.02 10.23 25.46
N ASP A 77 28.08 10.94 25.06
CA ASP A 77 28.10 11.67 23.80
C ASP A 77 27.88 10.74 22.59
N PHE A 78 27.23 11.26 21.56
CA PHE A 78 26.84 10.51 20.37
C PHE A 78 28.02 9.78 19.71
N SER A 79 29.15 10.47 19.51
CA SER A 79 30.32 9.95 18.79
C SER A 79 30.94 8.73 19.49
N THR A 80 31.08 8.79 20.81
CA THR A 80 31.58 7.66 21.60
C THR A 80 30.54 6.56 21.70
N TRP A 81 29.27 6.93 21.86
CA TRP A 81 28.18 5.97 21.99
C TRP A 81 28.00 5.11 20.73
N ILE A 82 27.95 5.71 19.54
CA ILE A 82 27.71 4.98 18.29
C ILE A 82 28.87 4.06 17.93
N LYS A 83 30.12 4.48 18.18
CA LYS A 83 31.30 3.62 18.01
C LYS A 83 31.22 2.39 18.91
N GLN A 84 30.81 2.57 20.16
CA GLN A 84 30.59 1.45 21.07
C GLN A 84 29.47 0.53 20.58
N GLN A 85 28.36 1.07 20.05
CA GLN A 85 27.27 0.22 19.54
C GLN A 85 27.73 -0.61 18.33
N ILE A 86 28.50 0.00 17.42
CA ILE A 86 29.08 -0.69 16.26
C ILE A 86 30.01 -1.82 16.70
N GLU A 87 30.85 -1.59 17.70
CA GLU A 87 31.77 -2.60 18.23
C GLU A 87 31.03 -3.71 19.01
N ASP A 88 30.14 -3.33 19.95
CA ASP A 88 29.39 -4.28 20.80
C ASP A 88 28.51 -5.24 19.99
N LEU A 89 27.97 -4.78 18.87
CA LEU A 89 27.07 -5.53 17.99
C LEU A 89 27.75 -6.06 16.73
N GLU A 90 29.05 -5.85 16.59
CA GLU A 90 29.83 -6.29 15.42
C GLU A 90 29.26 -5.77 14.08
N LEU A 91 28.71 -4.55 14.06
CA LEU A 91 28.04 -3.99 12.88
C LEU A 91 29.03 -3.72 11.74
N VAL A 92 28.64 -4.11 10.52
CA VAL A 92 29.48 -3.99 9.34
C VAL A 92 29.08 -2.77 8.49
N LYS A 93 30.05 -1.92 8.17
CA LYS A 93 29.86 -0.74 7.31
C LYS A 93 29.34 -1.14 5.93
N ASN A 94 28.36 -0.38 5.42
CA ASN A 94 27.63 -0.60 4.17
C ASN A 94 26.79 -1.88 4.12
N ILE A 95 26.68 -2.60 5.24
CA ILE A 95 25.76 -3.73 5.41
C ILE A 95 24.74 -3.35 6.46
N ASP A 96 25.16 -3.03 7.68
CA ASP A 96 24.28 -2.77 8.83
C ASP A 96 24.12 -1.28 9.10
N TYR A 97 25.11 -0.49 8.70
CA TYR A 97 25.06 0.96 8.78
C TYR A 97 25.75 1.66 7.61
N PHE A 98 25.28 2.86 7.28
CA PHE A 98 25.85 3.74 6.27
C PHE A 98 26.31 5.04 6.92
N ILE A 99 27.38 5.62 6.40
CA ILE A 99 27.90 6.89 6.92
C ILE A 99 27.35 8.00 6.04
N ASP A 100 26.50 8.85 6.62
CA ASP A 100 26.01 10.05 5.96
C ASP A 100 27.12 11.11 6.06
N SER A 101 27.72 11.41 4.91
CA SER A 101 28.80 12.40 4.84
C SER A 101 28.18 13.80 4.89
N PRO A 102 28.69 14.72 5.71
CA PRO A 102 28.10 16.06 5.80
C PRO A 102 28.14 16.73 4.42
N LEU A 103 26.99 17.26 3.99
CA LEU A 103 26.95 18.30 2.97
C LEU A 103 27.96 19.40 3.39
N LYS A 104 28.84 19.76 2.45
CA LYS A 104 29.99 20.65 2.63
C LYS A 104 29.76 21.71 3.74
N GLY A 105 30.46 21.55 4.88
CA GLY A 105 30.59 22.60 5.90
C GLY A 105 30.16 22.25 7.33
N SER A 106 29.35 21.21 7.56
CA SER A 106 28.83 20.90 8.91
C SER A 106 29.78 20.05 9.78
N GLY A 107 30.69 19.27 9.18
CA GLY A 107 31.69 18.47 9.90
C GLY A 107 31.14 17.31 10.78
N LEU A 108 29.84 17.27 11.03
CA LEU A 108 29.18 16.28 11.87
C LEU A 108 28.78 15.04 11.06
N VAL A 109 29.55 13.97 11.20
CA VAL A 109 29.22 12.65 10.66
C VAL A 109 27.92 12.14 11.29
N ASP A 110 26.99 11.64 10.48
CA ASP A 110 25.84 10.85 10.95
C ASP A 110 25.93 9.41 10.44
N TYR A 111 25.20 8.51 11.09
CA TYR A 111 25.13 7.10 10.75
C TYR A 111 23.67 6.75 10.48
N GLN A 112 23.39 6.18 9.32
CA GLN A 112 22.10 5.56 9.01
C GLN A 112 22.18 4.09 9.41
N LEU A 113 21.44 3.69 10.42
CA LEU A 113 21.36 2.30 10.90
C LEU A 113 20.22 1.60 10.20
N LYS A 114 20.40 0.33 9.84
CA LYS A 114 19.27 -0.54 9.52
C LYS A 114 18.32 -0.64 10.71
N LEU A 115 17.03 -0.76 10.43
CA LEU A 115 15.99 -0.82 11.46
C LEU A 115 16.13 -2.06 12.36
N SER A 116 16.66 -3.17 11.84
CA SER A 116 17.03 -4.36 12.61
C SER A 116 17.99 -4.02 13.77
N ASP A 117 19.07 -3.33 13.43
CA ASP A 117 20.17 -3.04 14.34
C ASP A 117 19.79 -1.93 15.32
N ALA A 118 19.02 -0.93 14.86
CA ALA A 118 18.42 0.08 15.72
C ALA A 118 17.49 -0.54 16.79
N LYS A 119 16.71 -1.58 16.45
CA LYS A 119 15.90 -2.32 17.41
C LYS A 119 16.76 -3.05 18.44
N GLU A 120 17.84 -3.69 18.00
CA GLU A 120 18.76 -4.40 18.88
C GLU A 120 19.45 -3.44 19.86
N ILE A 121 19.94 -2.30 19.38
CA ILE A 121 20.47 -1.21 20.22
C ILE A 121 19.43 -0.77 21.26
N ALA A 122 18.19 -0.51 20.82
CA ALA A 122 17.12 -0.11 21.73
C ALA A 122 16.81 -1.21 22.77
N MET A 123 16.86 -2.49 22.39
CA MET A 123 16.66 -3.63 23.30
C MET A 123 17.77 -3.76 24.36
N LEU A 124 19.03 -3.55 23.96
CA LEU A 124 20.18 -3.69 24.85
C LEU A 124 20.33 -2.47 25.77
N ALA A 125 20.00 -1.27 25.30
CA ALA A 125 20.16 -0.03 26.06
C ALA A 125 19.45 -0.05 27.44
N GLY A 126 18.27 -0.67 27.53
CA GLY A 126 17.51 -0.82 28.78
C GLY A 126 17.89 -2.04 29.63
N SER A 127 18.57 -3.02 29.03
CA SER A 127 18.82 -4.35 29.61
C SER A 127 20.21 -4.51 30.25
N LYS A 128 21.14 -3.57 30.01
CA LYS A 128 22.46 -3.52 30.67
C LYS A 128 22.23 -3.20 32.16
N GLY A 129 22.25 -4.21 33.03
CA GLY A 129 21.88 -4.09 34.46
C GLY A 129 22.73 -3.08 35.28
N GLY A 130 22.29 -2.79 36.51
CA GLY A 130 23.06 -2.12 37.57
C GLY A 130 23.40 -0.63 37.43
N ARG A 131 23.45 -0.06 36.21
CA ARG A 131 23.85 1.36 35.97
C ARG A 131 22.94 2.13 35.01
N THR A 132 21.90 1.50 34.47
CA THR A 132 20.98 2.11 33.50
C THR A 132 19.94 2.97 34.22
N SER A 133 19.81 4.24 33.81
CA SER A 133 18.83 5.17 34.38
C SER A 133 17.40 4.69 34.12
N GLU A 134 16.48 5.03 35.01
CA GLU A 134 15.07 4.67 34.85
C GLU A 134 14.46 5.30 33.59
N GLU A 135 14.89 6.52 33.25
CA GLU A 135 14.52 7.18 32.00
C GLU A 135 14.98 6.39 30.77
N LEU A 136 16.24 5.92 30.73
CA LEU A 136 16.76 5.12 29.62
C LEU A 136 16.01 3.79 29.47
N LYS A 137 15.65 3.12 30.57
CA LYS A 137 14.82 1.90 30.50
C LYS A 137 13.44 2.18 29.90
N LYS A 138 12.80 3.29 30.33
CA LYS A 138 11.50 3.70 29.80
C LYS A 138 11.59 4.03 28.31
N MET A 139 12.59 4.81 27.90
CA MET A 139 12.80 5.17 26.51
C MET A 139 13.15 3.96 25.64
N SER A 140 14.04 3.08 26.10
CA SER A 140 14.37 1.80 25.45
C SER A 140 13.10 0.96 25.17
N LYS A 141 12.25 0.77 26.18
CA LYS A 141 11.00 0.01 26.03
C LYS A 141 10.05 0.68 25.03
N LEU A 142 9.96 2.01 25.07
CA LEU A 142 9.08 2.78 24.20
C LEU A 142 9.56 2.76 22.74
N VAL A 143 10.84 3.04 22.50
CA VAL A 143 11.45 3.04 21.16
C VAL A 143 11.32 1.66 20.52
N ARG A 144 11.55 0.59 21.29
CA ARG A 144 11.33 -0.78 20.82
C ARG A 144 9.88 -1.04 20.42
N LYS A 145 8.91 -0.59 21.23
CA LYS A 145 7.47 -0.73 20.89
C LYS A 145 7.13 0.03 19.61
N TYR A 146 7.65 1.24 19.46
CA TYR A 146 7.49 2.04 18.24
C TYR A 146 8.04 1.31 17.01
N PHE A 147 9.28 0.81 17.07
CA PHE A 147 9.88 0.07 15.95
C PHE A 147 9.09 -1.19 15.57
N ILE A 148 8.59 -1.94 16.55
CA ILE A 148 7.73 -3.10 16.26
C ILE A 148 6.42 -2.66 15.59
N ALA A 149 5.79 -1.61 16.10
CA ALA A 149 4.52 -1.11 15.56
C ALA A 149 4.67 -0.59 14.12
N ILE A 150 5.71 0.20 13.85
CA ILE A 150 5.93 0.79 12.52
C ILE A 150 6.36 -0.25 11.49
N GLU A 151 7.13 -1.28 11.87
CA GLU A 151 7.44 -2.41 10.97
C GLU A 151 6.18 -3.18 10.60
N LYS A 152 5.32 -3.43 11.60
CA LYS A 152 4.01 -4.05 11.34
C LYS A 152 3.17 -3.17 10.41
N ALA A 153 3.17 -1.86 10.59
CA ALA A 153 2.50 -0.92 9.68
C ALA A 153 3.06 -1.00 8.25
N PHE A 154 4.39 -1.01 8.08
CA PHE A 154 5.02 -1.15 6.77
C PHE A 154 4.69 -2.48 6.09
N LYS A 155 4.75 -3.58 6.84
CA LYS A 155 4.37 -4.90 6.35
C LYS A 155 2.90 -4.96 5.94
N ASN A 156 2.00 -4.48 6.81
CA ASN A 156 0.57 -4.50 6.54
C ASN A 156 0.20 -3.60 5.37
N ARG A 157 0.82 -2.41 5.24
CA ARG A 157 0.69 -1.54 4.06
C ARG A 157 1.15 -2.26 2.79
N THR A 158 2.28 -2.95 2.83
CA THR A 158 2.80 -3.70 1.67
C THR A 158 1.87 -4.83 1.25
N ASN A 159 1.35 -5.59 2.21
CA ASN A 159 0.37 -6.64 1.96
C ASN A 159 -0.94 -6.06 1.39
N TRP A 160 -1.45 -4.98 2.01
CA TRP A 160 -2.66 -4.29 1.55
C TRP A 160 -2.50 -3.76 0.12
N ASN A 161 -1.34 -3.18 -0.22
CA ASN A 161 -1.02 -2.75 -1.58
C ASN A 161 -0.89 -3.92 -2.57
N THR A 162 -0.33 -5.05 -2.12
CA THR A 162 -0.16 -6.24 -2.97
C THR A 162 -1.51 -6.86 -3.35
N ASN A 163 -2.42 -7.04 -2.38
CA ASN A 163 -3.75 -7.56 -2.63
C ASN A 163 -4.53 -6.71 -3.65
N ARG A 164 -4.25 -5.41 -3.70
CA ARG A 164 -4.90 -4.46 -4.61
C ARG A 164 -4.21 -4.30 -5.96
N LYS A 165 -2.96 -4.76 -6.08
CA LYS A 165 -2.22 -4.69 -7.35
C LYS A 165 -2.95 -5.48 -8.44
N ASN A 166 -3.55 -6.62 -8.11
CA ASN A 166 -4.34 -7.40 -9.06
C ASN A 166 -5.64 -6.69 -9.46
N THR A 167 -6.32 -6.04 -8.51
CA THR A 167 -7.49 -5.17 -8.77
C THR A 167 -7.14 -4.00 -9.70
N LEU A 168 -5.91 -3.48 -9.66
CA LEU A 168 -5.43 -2.44 -10.57
C LEU A 168 -4.93 -2.99 -11.93
N ILE A 169 -4.45 -4.24 -11.96
CA ILE A 169 -3.97 -4.91 -13.17
C ILE A 169 -5.15 -5.35 -14.05
N ASN A 170 -6.20 -5.97 -13.50
CA ASN A 170 -7.35 -6.46 -14.28
C ASN A 170 -8.24 -5.32 -14.78
N CYS A 171 -8.25 -4.20 -14.05
CA CYS A 171 -8.74 -2.93 -14.54
C CYS A 171 -8.17 -2.56 -15.92
N LYS A 172 -6.94 -2.99 -16.28
CA LYS A 172 -6.35 -2.73 -17.60
C LYS A 172 -6.97 -3.58 -18.71
N GLU A 173 -7.30 -4.84 -18.47
CA GLU A 173 -7.93 -5.72 -19.46
C GLU A 173 -9.34 -5.22 -19.79
N LEU A 174 -10.14 -4.95 -18.75
CA LEU A 174 -11.47 -4.37 -18.92
C LEU A 174 -11.39 -2.99 -19.58
N ARG A 175 -10.48 -2.09 -19.15
CA ARG A 175 -10.28 -0.81 -19.84
C ARG A 175 -9.91 -1.01 -21.31
N GLY A 176 -9.08 -2.00 -21.63
CA GLY A 176 -8.74 -2.36 -23.01
C GLY A 176 -9.98 -2.77 -23.81
N ALA A 177 -10.83 -3.61 -23.24
CA ALA A 177 -12.11 -4.01 -23.82
C ALA A 177 -13.02 -2.81 -24.09
N LEU A 178 -13.24 -1.97 -23.07
CA LEU A 178 -14.08 -0.75 -23.14
C LEU A 178 -13.56 0.25 -24.18
N ILE A 179 -12.24 0.40 -24.33
CA ILE A 179 -11.64 1.25 -25.36
C ILE A 179 -11.86 0.67 -26.75
N THR A 180 -11.68 -0.65 -26.89
CA THR A 180 -11.70 -1.34 -28.19
C THR A 180 -13.12 -1.40 -28.77
N LYS A 181 -14.11 -1.67 -27.93
CA LYS A 181 -15.52 -1.86 -28.32
C LYS A 181 -16.41 -0.67 -27.92
N ARG A 182 -15.80 0.51 -27.87
CA ARG A 182 -16.43 1.74 -27.35
C ARG A 182 -17.71 2.11 -28.11
N GLU A 183 -17.65 2.09 -29.43
CA GLU A 183 -18.77 2.55 -30.27
C GLU A 183 -19.96 1.61 -30.09
N GLU A 184 -19.70 0.31 -30.04
CA GLU A 184 -20.69 -0.73 -29.81
C GLU A 184 -21.32 -0.65 -28.41
N LEU A 185 -20.53 -0.32 -27.40
CA LEU A 185 -21.00 -0.16 -26.02
C LEU A 185 -21.87 1.08 -25.81
N LEU A 186 -21.66 2.14 -26.61
CA LEU A 186 -22.48 3.35 -26.56
C LEU A 186 -23.74 3.23 -27.42
N ASN A 187 -23.78 2.29 -28.36
CA ASN A 187 -24.96 2.03 -29.18
C ASN A 187 -26.13 1.55 -28.30
N GLY A 188 -27.24 2.31 -28.31
CA GLY A 188 -28.43 2.01 -27.52
C GLY A 188 -28.42 2.59 -26.10
N VAL A 189 -27.40 3.35 -25.72
CA VAL A 189 -27.32 4.08 -24.45
C VAL A 189 -27.71 5.55 -24.66
N PRO A 190 -28.41 6.21 -23.71
CA PRO A 190 -28.76 7.63 -23.82
C PRO A 190 -27.56 8.56 -24.05
N GLU A 191 -27.75 9.61 -24.85
CA GLU A 191 -26.69 10.53 -25.30
C GLU A 191 -25.95 11.28 -24.17
N TRP A 192 -26.57 11.42 -22.99
CA TRP A 192 -25.92 12.00 -21.81
C TRP A 192 -24.85 11.09 -21.18
N ILE A 193 -24.84 9.80 -21.55
CA ILE A 193 -23.76 8.86 -21.20
C ILE A 193 -22.66 9.00 -22.25
N THR A 194 -21.63 9.75 -21.88
CA THR A 194 -20.47 10.02 -22.74
C THR A 194 -19.29 9.07 -22.43
N ASN A 195 -18.23 9.15 -23.25
CA ASN A 195 -16.98 8.42 -23.04
C ASN A 195 -16.34 8.57 -21.65
N GLY A 196 -16.48 9.74 -21.01
CA GLY A 196 -15.98 9.95 -19.65
C GLY A 196 -16.78 9.18 -18.59
N ASN A 197 -18.07 8.98 -18.86
CA ASN A 197 -18.99 8.31 -17.95
C ASN A 197 -18.98 6.79 -18.13
N LEU A 198 -18.59 6.26 -19.31
CA LEU A 198 -18.58 4.81 -19.59
C LEU A 198 -17.76 4.02 -18.56
N TYR A 199 -16.55 4.46 -18.24
CA TYR A 199 -15.74 3.81 -17.21
C TYR A 199 -16.42 3.85 -15.84
N SER A 200 -16.93 5.02 -15.45
CA SER A 200 -17.62 5.19 -14.17
C SER A 200 -18.86 4.31 -14.05
N ILE A 201 -19.61 4.14 -15.14
CA ILE A 201 -20.78 3.26 -15.22
C ILE A 201 -20.36 1.80 -15.08
N GLU A 202 -19.32 1.37 -15.79
CA GLU A 202 -18.85 -0.02 -15.73
C GLU A 202 -18.29 -0.37 -14.33
N PHE A 203 -17.48 0.52 -13.74
CA PHE A 203 -17.02 0.32 -12.37
C PHE A 203 -18.19 0.35 -11.37
N SER A 204 -19.20 1.19 -11.59
CA SER A 204 -20.40 1.21 -10.76
C SER A 204 -21.21 -0.07 -10.89
N LEU A 205 -21.30 -0.66 -12.09
CA LEU A 205 -21.97 -1.94 -12.32
C LEU A 205 -21.36 -3.03 -11.46
N LEU A 206 -20.04 -3.22 -11.58
CA LEU A 206 -19.31 -4.24 -10.83
C LEU A 206 -19.42 -4.04 -9.33
N ASN A 207 -19.26 -2.80 -8.85
CA ASN A 207 -19.42 -2.50 -7.43
C ASN A 207 -20.85 -2.79 -6.95
N THR A 208 -21.86 -2.52 -7.78
CA THR A 208 -23.27 -2.80 -7.43
C THR A 208 -23.54 -4.29 -7.34
N VAL A 209 -23.02 -5.10 -8.28
CA VAL A 209 -23.15 -6.56 -8.25
C VAL A 209 -22.51 -7.14 -6.99
N ILE A 210 -21.32 -6.66 -6.61
CA ILE A 210 -20.56 -7.19 -5.46
C ILE A 210 -21.18 -6.75 -4.13
N LEU A 211 -21.57 -5.48 -4.02
CA LEU A 211 -22.08 -4.91 -2.77
C LEU A 211 -23.58 -5.15 -2.57
N GLY A 212 -24.33 -5.43 -3.64
CA GLY A 212 -25.80 -5.47 -3.63
C GLY A 212 -26.46 -4.09 -3.45
N MET A 213 -25.68 -3.00 -3.51
CA MET A 213 -26.15 -1.63 -3.32
C MET A 213 -25.29 -0.64 -4.12
N SER A 214 -25.75 0.61 -4.22
CA SER A 214 -24.96 1.66 -4.87
C SER A 214 -23.74 2.08 -4.04
N ALA A 215 -22.69 2.57 -4.72
CA ALA A 215 -21.52 3.15 -4.04
C ALA A 215 -21.91 4.29 -3.07
N THR A 216 -22.91 5.10 -3.43
CA THR A 216 -23.41 6.19 -2.58
C THR A 216 -24.06 5.67 -1.31
N GLN A 217 -24.86 4.60 -1.41
CA GLN A 217 -25.48 3.96 -0.25
C GLN A 217 -24.42 3.32 0.65
N TYR A 218 -23.48 2.57 0.06
CA TYR A 218 -22.39 1.94 0.79
C TYR A 218 -21.55 2.96 1.58
N ARG A 219 -21.24 4.11 0.97
CA ARG A 219 -20.54 5.19 1.67
C ARG A 219 -21.29 5.67 2.92
N LYS A 220 -22.61 5.85 2.79
CA LYS A 220 -23.46 6.30 3.89
C LYS A 220 -23.50 5.28 5.03
N GLU A 221 -23.62 3.99 4.71
CA GLU A 221 -23.67 2.90 5.70
C GLU A 221 -22.35 2.72 6.44
N HIS A 222 -21.22 2.96 5.76
CA HIS A 222 -19.88 2.78 6.32
C HIS A 222 -19.21 4.08 6.80
N ASN A 223 -19.93 5.21 6.79
CA ASN A 223 -19.40 6.54 7.14
C ASN A 223 -18.13 6.94 6.35
N ILE A 224 -18.10 6.59 5.05
CA ILE A 224 -16.97 6.85 4.15
C ILE A 224 -17.16 8.21 3.48
N SER A 225 -16.09 9.01 3.41
CA SER A 225 -16.12 10.31 2.76
C SER A 225 -16.31 10.20 1.23
N SER A 226 -16.82 11.24 0.58
CA SER A 226 -17.05 11.25 -0.88
C SER A 226 -15.75 11.20 -1.70
N ASN A 227 -14.65 11.71 -1.16
CA ASN A 227 -13.33 11.74 -1.79
C ASN A 227 -12.54 10.42 -1.65
N GLU A 228 -12.99 9.50 -0.81
CA GLU A 228 -12.30 8.22 -0.58
C GLU A 228 -12.71 7.18 -1.64
N GLN A 229 -11.85 6.20 -1.92
CA GLN A 229 -12.20 5.11 -2.83
C GLN A 229 -12.93 4.00 -2.07
N ILE A 230 -14.17 3.67 -2.45
CA ILE A 230 -14.98 2.63 -1.76
C ILE A 230 -14.31 1.27 -1.73
N ARG A 231 -13.55 0.91 -2.77
CA ARG A 231 -12.84 -0.37 -2.84
C ARG A 231 -11.75 -0.49 -1.77
N ASN A 232 -11.35 0.59 -1.08
CA ASN A 232 -10.47 0.52 0.08
C ASN A 232 -11.08 -0.22 1.26
N TYR A 233 -12.41 -0.27 1.32
CA TYR A 233 -13.19 -0.85 2.41
C TYR A 233 -13.74 -2.24 2.07
N PHE A 234 -13.38 -2.78 0.91
CA PHE A 234 -13.79 -4.12 0.49
C PHE A 234 -13.01 -5.19 1.27
N SER A 235 -13.68 -6.30 1.59
CA SER A 235 -13.02 -7.50 2.13
C SER A 235 -12.14 -8.17 1.07
N GLU A 236 -11.27 -9.10 1.49
CA GLU A 236 -10.47 -9.89 0.55
C GLU A 236 -11.35 -10.66 -0.45
N ASP A 237 -12.43 -11.29 0.02
CA ASP A 237 -13.41 -11.95 -0.86
C ASP A 237 -14.04 -10.98 -1.87
N GLN A 238 -14.37 -9.76 -1.46
CA GLN A 238 -14.94 -8.76 -2.34
C GLN A 238 -13.91 -8.25 -3.37
N LEU A 239 -12.63 -8.16 -3.01
CA LEU A 239 -11.56 -7.81 -3.94
C LEU A 239 -11.29 -8.92 -4.96
N ASP A 240 -11.32 -10.18 -4.53
CA ASP A 240 -11.27 -11.35 -5.43
C ASP A 240 -12.44 -11.34 -6.41
N ASP A 241 -13.64 -11.00 -5.92
CA ASP A 241 -14.83 -10.85 -6.76
C ASP A 241 -14.69 -9.70 -7.76
N VAL A 242 -14.07 -8.57 -7.37
CA VAL A 242 -13.73 -7.49 -8.31
C VAL A 242 -12.83 -8.02 -9.41
N GLU A 243 -11.70 -8.65 -9.06
CA GLU A 243 -10.74 -9.13 -10.06
C GLU A 243 -11.37 -10.14 -11.01
N ARG A 244 -12.16 -11.08 -10.47
CA ARG A 244 -12.86 -12.10 -11.26
C ARG A 244 -13.89 -11.50 -12.20
N LEU A 245 -14.73 -10.60 -11.71
CA LEU A 245 -15.81 -10.02 -12.51
C LEU A 245 -15.27 -9.02 -13.54
N GLU A 246 -14.21 -8.26 -13.24
CA GLU A 246 -13.53 -7.39 -14.23
C GLU A 246 -13.01 -8.21 -15.42
N ARG A 247 -12.37 -9.36 -15.14
CA ARG A 247 -11.88 -10.26 -16.17
C ARG A 247 -13.01 -10.89 -16.97
N TYR A 248 -14.08 -11.30 -16.29
CA TYR A 248 -15.23 -11.92 -16.95
C TYR A 248 -15.95 -10.91 -17.85
N ASP A 249 -16.18 -9.69 -17.38
CA ASP A 249 -16.82 -8.63 -18.16
C ASP A 249 -16.00 -8.25 -19.41
N ALA A 250 -14.67 -8.18 -19.29
CA ALA A 250 -13.79 -7.99 -20.44
C ALA A 250 -13.98 -9.08 -21.51
N GLN A 251 -14.22 -10.33 -21.10
CA GLN A 251 -14.51 -11.45 -22.02
C GLN A 251 -15.90 -11.34 -22.65
N LEU A 252 -16.90 -10.91 -21.89
CA LEU A 252 -18.24 -10.66 -22.43
C LEU A 252 -18.18 -9.63 -23.56
N ILE A 253 -17.40 -8.56 -23.37
CA ILE A 253 -17.24 -7.48 -24.35
C ILE A 253 -16.41 -7.92 -25.57
N ILE A 254 -15.23 -8.54 -25.34
CA ILE A 254 -14.29 -8.83 -26.44
C ILE A 254 -14.67 -10.09 -27.20
N SER A 255 -14.98 -11.18 -26.48
CA SER A 255 -15.12 -12.51 -27.07
C SER A 255 -16.57 -12.89 -27.35
N GLN A 256 -17.49 -12.50 -26.47
CA GLN A 256 -18.91 -12.83 -26.62
C GLN A 256 -19.70 -11.71 -27.30
N GLU A 257 -19.08 -10.54 -27.49
CA GLU A 257 -19.67 -9.37 -28.14
C GLU A 257 -20.99 -8.90 -27.50
N ILE A 258 -21.10 -9.03 -26.17
CA ILE A 258 -22.28 -8.63 -25.39
C ILE A 258 -22.11 -7.17 -24.95
N TYR A 259 -22.73 -6.24 -25.67
CA TYR A 259 -22.58 -4.80 -25.41
C TYR A 259 -23.72 -4.20 -24.57
N SER A 260 -24.83 -4.90 -24.39
CA SER A 260 -25.95 -4.44 -23.56
C SER A 260 -25.58 -4.38 -22.08
N TYR A 261 -25.75 -3.21 -21.46
CA TYR A 261 -25.49 -3.01 -20.02
C TYR A 261 -26.34 -3.95 -19.15
N GLU A 262 -27.64 -4.03 -19.44
CA GLU A 262 -28.56 -4.82 -18.61
C GLU A 262 -28.32 -6.33 -18.76
N GLU A 263 -27.95 -6.77 -19.97
CA GLU A 263 -27.60 -8.17 -20.23
C GLU A 263 -26.30 -8.56 -19.51
N ARG A 264 -25.25 -7.75 -19.63
CA ARG A 264 -23.99 -7.99 -18.89
C ARG A 264 -24.23 -7.98 -17.39
N LYS A 265 -25.03 -7.05 -16.87
CA LYS A 265 -25.41 -7.01 -15.45
C LYS A 265 -26.03 -8.31 -14.97
N GLN A 266 -26.99 -8.86 -15.70
CA GLN A 266 -27.64 -10.13 -15.34
C GLN A 266 -26.67 -11.31 -15.37
N ILE A 267 -25.80 -11.36 -16.38
CA ILE A 267 -24.77 -12.39 -16.51
C ILE A 267 -23.75 -12.31 -15.36
N LEU A 268 -23.25 -11.11 -15.05
CA LEU A 268 -22.32 -10.86 -13.95
C LEU A 268 -22.93 -11.21 -12.60
N GLN A 269 -24.20 -10.85 -12.37
CA GLN A 269 -24.93 -11.22 -11.16
C GLN A 269 -25.03 -12.75 -11.02
N THR A 270 -25.38 -13.44 -12.11
CA THR A 270 -25.45 -14.90 -12.13
C THR A 270 -24.11 -15.55 -11.80
N GLU A 271 -23.02 -15.04 -12.39
CA GLU A 271 -21.67 -15.56 -12.12
C GLU A 271 -21.19 -15.24 -10.70
N TYR A 272 -21.55 -14.07 -10.17
CA TYR A 272 -21.28 -13.70 -8.78
C TYR A 272 -21.97 -14.67 -7.82
N ASP A 273 -23.28 -14.87 -7.97
CA ASP A 273 -24.09 -15.75 -7.12
C ASP A 273 -23.64 -17.21 -7.23
N ARG A 274 -23.25 -17.68 -8.43
CA ARG A 274 -22.74 -19.04 -8.65
C ARG A 274 -21.53 -19.35 -7.77
N VAL A 275 -20.57 -18.44 -7.68
CA VAL A 275 -19.34 -18.66 -6.89
C VAL A 275 -19.59 -18.43 -5.40
N LYS A 276 -20.40 -17.43 -5.04
CA LYS A 276 -20.82 -17.21 -3.66
C LYS A 276 -21.48 -18.46 -3.06
N ASN A 277 -22.38 -19.09 -3.81
CA ASN A 277 -23.06 -20.33 -3.42
C ASN A 277 -22.14 -21.56 -3.35
N ARG A 278 -20.97 -21.53 -4.01
CA ARG A 278 -19.95 -22.58 -3.87
C ARG A 278 -19.12 -22.39 -2.60
N LYS A 279 -18.79 -21.15 -2.24
CA LYS A 279 -18.07 -20.81 -1.01
C LYS A 279 -18.91 -21.14 0.24
N THR A 280 -20.22 -20.92 0.21
CA THR A 280 -21.12 -21.16 1.36
C THR A 280 -21.53 -22.62 1.58
N LYS A 281 -21.30 -23.52 0.61
CA LYS A 281 -21.65 -24.94 0.72
C LYS A 281 -20.69 -25.77 1.59
N TRP A 282 -19.55 -25.21 1.98
CA TRP A 282 -18.51 -25.88 2.78
C TRP A 282 -18.21 -25.10 4.06
N VAL A 283 -19.26 -24.84 4.84
CA VAL A 283 -19.17 -24.49 6.27
C VAL A 283 -19.83 -25.61 7.07
#